data_AF-A0A7C1DHS2-F1
#
_entry.id   AF-A0A7C1DHS2-F1
#
_cell.length_a   1.000
_cell.length_b   1.000
_cell.length_c   1.000
_cell.angle_alpha   90.00
_cell.angle_beta   90.00
_cell.angle_gamma   90.00
#
_symmetry.space_group_name_H-M   'P 1'
#
loop_
_entity.id
_entity.type
_entity.pdbx_description
1 polymer ?
#
loop_
_entity_poly.entity_id
_entity_poly.type
_entity_poly.pdbx_seq_one_letter_code
_entity_poly.pdbx_strand_id
1 'polypeptide(L)'
;MEGAEARYYEKLSRNLVQCHLCPWECTVRPAGRGRCEVRENREGTFYSLVYGEVASFYNDPIEKKPFYHFLPGRTAFSIATAGCNVECKFCQNWELAQRRPEDLPSVFMKPKALAEAAVRAGSAAVAYTYNEPTIFAEYMIDTAAASREIGLRNVVISNGFMNPEPLRDLCRVIDAYKVDLKGFSESYYEKFVGGRLAPVLRSLEILKQEGIWTEIVYLVVPTLNDSDKEIREMCRWVLHELGPDVPVHFSRFHPKYKLLNLPPTPISTLEKAWRIGRDVGLPYVYLGNVPGHPGGDTACPACGGKVISRIGYRVTGFQMKENRCARCGDQIPGVWI
;
A
#
# COMPACT_ATOMS: atom_id res chain seq x y z
N MET A 1 -11.41 -19.35 -16.05
CA MET A 1 -12.01 -18.39 -15.10
C MET A 1 -13.04 -17.57 -15.84
N GLU A 2 -14.24 -17.43 -15.27
CA GLU A 2 -15.35 -16.67 -15.87
C GLU A 2 -14.97 -15.18 -15.99
N GLY A 3 -14.34 -14.63 -14.94
CA GLY A 3 -13.92 -13.23 -14.86
C GLY A 3 -15.11 -12.28 -14.62
N ALA A 4 -14.82 -11.00 -14.44
CA ALA A 4 -15.83 -9.94 -14.37
C ALA A 4 -15.46 -8.82 -15.34
N GLU A 5 -16.45 -8.17 -15.98
CA GLU A 5 -16.17 -7.04 -16.86
C GLU A 5 -15.44 -5.92 -16.08
N ALA A 6 -14.36 -5.41 -16.67
CA ALA A 6 -13.58 -4.32 -16.12
C ALA A 6 -14.36 -3.00 -16.21
N ARG A 7 -14.17 -2.09 -15.24
CA ARG A 7 -14.86 -0.78 -15.24
C ARG A 7 -14.11 0.30 -16.01
N TYR A 8 -12.79 0.24 -15.99
CA TYR A 8 -11.91 1.33 -16.42
C TYR A 8 -11.27 1.02 -17.77
N TYR A 9 -12.07 1.03 -18.84
CA TYR A 9 -11.60 0.85 -20.21
C TYR A 9 -12.53 1.51 -21.23
N GLU A 10 -12.00 1.81 -22.40
CA GLU A 10 -12.79 2.21 -23.57
C GLU A 10 -12.65 1.17 -24.69
N LYS A 11 -13.71 1.05 -25.50
CA LYS A 11 -13.72 0.22 -26.70
C LYS A 11 -13.20 1.04 -27.87
N LEU A 12 -12.25 0.47 -28.60
CA LEU A 12 -11.65 1.05 -29.79
C LEU A 12 -12.06 0.28 -31.05
N SER A 13 -11.68 0.78 -32.22
CA SER A 13 -11.93 0.10 -33.50
C SER A 13 -11.30 -1.30 -33.54
N ARG A 14 -11.88 -2.21 -34.35
CA ARG A 14 -11.36 -3.59 -34.56
C ARG A 14 -11.27 -4.41 -33.27
N ASN A 15 -12.25 -4.26 -32.37
CA ASN A 15 -12.33 -4.97 -31.09
C ASN A 15 -11.11 -4.72 -30.17
N LEU A 16 -10.33 -3.66 -30.41
CA LEU A 16 -9.30 -3.22 -29.48
C LEU A 16 -9.96 -2.60 -28.23
N VAL A 17 -9.25 -2.64 -27.11
CA VAL A 17 -9.63 -1.92 -25.89
C VAL A 17 -8.44 -1.12 -25.38
N GLN A 18 -8.69 0.04 -24.79
CA GLN A 18 -7.69 0.79 -24.04
C GLN A 18 -8.07 0.81 -22.57
N CYS A 19 -7.17 0.29 -21.73
CA CYS A 19 -7.39 0.23 -20.29
C CYS A 19 -6.96 1.55 -19.64
N HIS A 20 -7.81 2.14 -18.79
CA HIS A 20 -7.51 3.39 -18.07
C HIS A 20 -7.29 3.18 -16.57
N LEU A 21 -7.15 1.94 -16.10
CA LEU A 21 -7.01 1.63 -14.67
C LEU A 21 -5.71 2.20 -14.06
N CYS A 22 -4.61 2.08 -14.80
CA CYS A 22 -3.29 2.47 -14.32
C CYS A 22 -2.53 3.21 -15.43
N PRO A 23 -1.44 3.93 -15.08
CA PRO A 23 -0.73 4.80 -16.02
C PRO A 23 -0.14 4.09 -17.24
N TRP A 24 -0.12 2.75 -17.29
CA TRP A 24 0.33 2.03 -18.48
C TRP A 24 -0.58 2.21 -19.69
N GLU A 25 -1.85 2.53 -19.47
CA GLU A 25 -2.82 2.79 -20.54
C GLU A 25 -2.82 1.74 -21.66
N CYS A 26 -2.76 0.46 -21.28
CA CYS A 26 -2.52 -0.63 -22.23
C CYS A 26 -3.61 -0.67 -23.32
N THR A 27 -3.20 -0.61 -24.58
CA THR A 27 -4.03 -0.98 -25.72
C THR A 27 -3.95 -2.49 -25.95
N VAL A 28 -5.06 -3.20 -25.82
CA VAL A 28 -5.10 -4.67 -25.83
C VAL A 28 -5.92 -5.18 -27.00
N ARG A 29 -5.31 -6.01 -27.84
CA ARG A 29 -5.97 -6.72 -28.96
C ARG A 29 -6.93 -7.82 -28.48
N PRO A 30 -7.90 -8.26 -29.30
CA PRO A 30 -8.72 -9.44 -28.98
C PRO A 30 -7.86 -10.65 -28.60
N ALA A 31 -8.31 -11.41 -27.59
CA ALA A 31 -7.58 -12.51 -26.95
C ALA A 31 -6.23 -12.13 -26.32
N GLY A 32 -5.91 -10.82 -26.24
CA GLY A 32 -4.73 -10.29 -25.57
C GLY A 32 -4.99 -9.98 -24.11
N ARG A 33 -3.89 -9.79 -23.35
CA ARG A 33 -3.92 -9.33 -21.97
C ARG A 33 -3.17 -8.00 -21.80
N GLY A 34 -3.57 -7.24 -20.78
CA GLY A 34 -2.81 -6.05 -20.35
C GLY A 34 -1.51 -6.45 -19.65
N ARG A 35 -0.63 -5.47 -19.39
CA ARG A 35 0.69 -5.70 -18.76
C ARG A 35 0.64 -6.49 -17.46
N CYS A 36 -0.43 -6.32 -16.67
CA CYS A 36 -0.59 -7.04 -15.41
C CYS A 36 -0.93 -8.52 -15.57
N GLU A 37 -1.19 -9.00 -16.80
CA GLU A 37 -1.54 -10.39 -17.14
C GLU A 37 -2.84 -10.93 -16.51
N VAL A 38 -3.57 -10.10 -15.77
CA VAL A 38 -4.83 -10.45 -15.10
C VAL A 38 -6.07 -9.83 -15.73
N ARG A 39 -5.91 -9.10 -16.83
CA ARG A 39 -7.02 -8.51 -17.57
C ARG A 39 -6.94 -8.88 -19.03
N GLU A 40 -8.04 -9.35 -19.59
CA GLU A 40 -8.11 -9.96 -20.92
C GLU A 40 -9.19 -9.31 -21.77
N ASN A 41 -8.87 -9.04 -23.03
CA ASN A 41 -9.84 -8.57 -24.01
C ASN A 41 -10.49 -9.77 -24.71
N ARG A 42 -11.80 -9.90 -24.55
CA ARG A 42 -12.64 -10.90 -25.23
C ARG A 42 -13.54 -10.18 -26.22
N GLU A 43 -13.13 -10.16 -27.49
CA GLU A 43 -13.88 -9.57 -28.61
C GLU A 43 -14.39 -8.13 -28.36
N GLY A 44 -13.54 -7.28 -27.77
CA GLY A 44 -13.85 -5.86 -27.51
C GLY A 44 -14.47 -5.60 -26.15
N THR A 45 -14.68 -6.62 -25.32
CA THR A 45 -15.08 -6.47 -23.91
C THR A 45 -13.91 -6.87 -23.01
N PHE A 46 -13.53 -6.01 -22.08
CA PHE A 46 -12.36 -6.23 -21.22
C PHE A 46 -12.78 -6.84 -19.89
N TYR A 47 -12.12 -7.92 -19.47
CA TYR A 47 -12.45 -8.67 -18.26
C TYR A 47 -11.29 -8.67 -17.29
N SER A 48 -11.57 -8.50 -16.00
CA SER A 48 -10.70 -8.88 -14.89
C SER A 48 -10.82 -10.38 -14.64
N LEU A 49 -9.70 -11.11 -14.78
CA LEU A 49 -9.61 -12.55 -14.54
C LEU A 49 -9.49 -12.90 -13.06
N VAL A 50 -9.17 -11.91 -12.21
CA VAL A 50 -8.91 -12.09 -10.77
C VAL A 50 -10.03 -11.55 -9.88
N TYR A 51 -11.18 -11.20 -10.47
CA TYR A 51 -12.33 -10.79 -9.66
C TYR A 51 -12.84 -11.97 -8.82
N GLY A 52 -12.74 -11.84 -7.49
CA GLY A 52 -13.12 -12.92 -6.57
C GLY A 52 -12.08 -14.02 -6.40
N GLU A 53 -11.02 -14.06 -7.21
CA GLU A 53 -10.00 -15.12 -7.16
C GLU A 53 -8.92 -14.81 -6.12
N VAL A 54 -9.20 -15.14 -4.87
CA VAL A 54 -8.30 -14.88 -3.74
C VAL A 54 -7.20 -15.95 -3.72
N ALA A 55 -5.97 -15.54 -4.03
CA ALA A 55 -4.80 -16.43 -4.06
C ALA A 55 -4.09 -16.55 -2.69
N SER A 56 -4.30 -15.56 -1.81
CA SER A 56 -3.74 -15.58 -0.46
C SER A 56 -4.61 -14.77 0.48
N PHE A 57 -4.80 -15.28 1.71
CA PHE A 57 -5.47 -14.54 2.76
C PHE A 57 -4.90 -14.86 4.15
N TYR A 58 -4.80 -13.86 5.02
CA TYR A 58 -4.37 -14.02 6.41
C TYR A 58 -5.02 -12.96 7.32
N ASN A 59 -5.33 -13.33 8.56
CA ASN A 59 -5.69 -12.37 9.60
C ASN A 59 -4.40 -11.85 10.27
N ASP A 60 -3.88 -10.74 9.75
CA ASP A 60 -2.59 -10.19 10.15
C ASP A 60 -2.75 -8.90 10.96
N PRO A 61 -1.84 -8.61 11.91
CA PRO A 61 -1.81 -7.31 12.59
C PRO A 61 -1.73 -6.13 11.61
N ILE A 62 -2.35 -5.03 12.00
CA ILE A 62 -2.26 -3.75 11.30
C ILE A 62 -0.80 -3.28 11.18
N GLU A 63 0.02 -3.50 12.22
CA GLU A 63 1.43 -3.10 12.26
C GLU A 63 2.27 -3.78 11.19
N LYS A 64 1.86 -4.97 10.70
CA LYS A 64 2.52 -5.66 9.60
C LYS A 64 2.30 -4.97 8.25
N LYS A 65 1.25 -4.14 8.14
CA LYS A 65 0.86 -3.35 6.94
C LYS A 65 1.41 -1.92 7.00
N PRO A 66 2.54 -1.75 7.70
CA PRO A 66 2.99 -0.55 8.42
C PRO A 66 1.98 0.60 8.50
N PHE A 67 0.82 0.34 9.09
CA PHE A 67 -0.12 1.37 9.50
C PHE A 67 0.08 1.62 10.99
N TYR A 68 0.80 2.68 11.39
CA TYR A 68 1.06 2.94 12.81
C TYR A 68 0.04 3.90 13.43
N HIS A 69 -0.71 4.61 12.60
CA HIS A 69 -1.70 5.59 13.00
C HIS A 69 -3.11 5.23 12.50
N PHE A 70 -3.35 3.96 12.23
CA PHE A 70 -4.66 3.45 11.86
C PHE A 70 -4.95 2.16 12.62
N LEU A 71 -5.91 2.16 13.54
CA LEU A 71 -6.31 1.00 14.36
C LEU A 71 -5.15 0.18 14.98
N PRO A 72 -4.16 0.83 15.61
CA PRO A 72 -2.99 0.14 16.17
C PRO A 72 -3.37 -0.95 17.18
N GLY A 73 -2.78 -2.14 17.05
CA GLY A 73 -3.03 -3.30 17.89
C GLY A 73 -4.22 -4.15 17.45
N ARG A 74 -4.95 -3.75 16.40
CA ARG A 74 -6.00 -4.58 15.78
C ARG A 74 -5.43 -5.43 14.65
N THR A 75 -6.25 -6.34 14.16
CA THR A 75 -5.94 -7.16 12.98
C THR A 75 -6.82 -6.77 11.80
N ALA A 76 -6.32 -7.10 10.60
CA ALA A 76 -7.06 -6.94 9.36
C ALA A 76 -6.99 -8.22 8.53
N PHE A 77 -8.15 -8.58 7.96
CA PHE A 77 -8.29 -9.70 7.05
C PHE A 77 -7.66 -9.32 5.71
N SER A 78 -6.45 -9.81 5.51
CA SER A 78 -5.57 -9.43 4.41
C SER A 78 -5.82 -10.36 3.26
N ILE A 79 -5.98 -9.82 2.05
CA ILE A 79 -6.21 -10.61 0.84
C ILE A 79 -5.33 -10.14 -0.31
N ALA A 80 -5.02 -11.07 -1.20
CA ALA A 80 -4.29 -10.82 -2.44
C ALA A 80 -4.79 -11.73 -3.56
N THR A 81 -4.52 -11.30 -4.78
CA THR A 81 -4.78 -12.05 -6.02
C THR A 81 -3.44 -12.35 -6.72
N ALA A 82 -3.50 -12.93 -7.92
CA ALA A 82 -2.33 -13.04 -8.79
C ALA A 82 -1.98 -11.70 -9.46
N GLY A 83 -0.72 -11.53 -9.85
CA GLY A 83 -0.27 -10.45 -10.73
C GLY A 83 0.04 -9.11 -10.04
N CYS A 84 0.56 -8.16 -10.80
CA CYS A 84 0.91 -6.81 -10.38
C CYS A 84 1.06 -5.92 -11.61
N ASN A 85 0.86 -4.61 -11.49
CA ASN A 85 1.07 -3.67 -12.59
C ASN A 85 2.52 -3.14 -12.70
N VAL A 86 3.42 -3.50 -11.78
CA VAL A 86 4.86 -3.17 -11.83
C VAL A 86 5.72 -4.39 -11.49
N GLU A 87 7.02 -4.32 -11.77
CA GLU A 87 7.96 -5.46 -11.73
C GLU A 87 9.14 -5.18 -10.80
N CYS A 88 8.84 -4.81 -9.55
CA CYS A 88 9.87 -4.45 -8.56
C CYS A 88 10.92 -5.57 -8.42
N LYS A 89 12.19 -5.28 -8.72
CA LYS A 89 13.30 -6.25 -8.61
C LYS A 89 13.57 -6.73 -7.19
N PHE A 90 13.10 -5.99 -6.20
CA PHE A 90 13.18 -6.27 -4.76
C PHE A 90 11.86 -6.78 -4.16
N CYS A 91 10.87 -7.17 -4.99
CA CYS A 91 9.54 -7.57 -4.51
C CYS A 91 9.63 -8.73 -3.49
N GLN A 92 9.06 -8.52 -2.30
CA GLN A 92 9.03 -9.55 -1.25
C GLN A 92 7.98 -10.65 -1.53
N ASN A 93 6.94 -10.32 -2.29
CA ASN A 93 5.82 -11.21 -2.63
C ASN A 93 5.80 -11.50 -4.14
N TRP A 94 6.97 -11.61 -4.76
CA TRP A 94 7.11 -11.82 -6.21
C TRP A 94 6.41 -13.10 -6.67
N GLU A 95 6.27 -14.09 -5.79
CA GLU A 95 5.58 -15.36 -6.03
C GLU A 95 4.08 -15.19 -6.29
N LEU A 96 3.46 -14.10 -5.79
CA LEU A 96 2.10 -13.71 -6.14
C LEU A 96 2.10 -12.67 -7.26
N ALA A 97 2.95 -11.65 -7.10
CA ALA A 97 2.94 -10.45 -7.92
C ALA A 97 3.42 -10.66 -9.36
N GLN A 98 4.20 -11.71 -9.64
CA GLN A 98 4.81 -11.96 -10.96
C GLN A 98 4.30 -13.26 -11.59
N ARG A 99 3.07 -13.64 -11.25
CA ARG A 99 2.39 -14.85 -11.74
C ARG A 99 1.10 -14.50 -12.45
N ARG A 100 0.72 -15.36 -13.40
CA ARG A 100 -0.61 -15.31 -14.00
C ARG A 100 -1.63 -15.95 -13.07
N PRO A 101 -2.92 -15.60 -13.20
CA PRO A 101 -3.97 -16.22 -12.40
C PRO A 101 -3.98 -17.76 -12.51
N GLU A 102 -3.71 -18.30 -13.69
CA GLU A 102 -3.61 -19.75 -13.94
C GLU A 102 -2.40 -20.43 -13.28
N ASP A 103 -1.38 -19.69 -12.86
CA ASP A 103 -0.17 -20.25 -12.24
C ASP A 103 -0.32 -20.44 -10.72
N LEU A 104 -1.41 -19.95 -10.12
CA LEU A 104 -1.61 -19.92 -8.68
C LEU A 104 -2.93 -20.58 -8.29
N PRO A 105 -2.96 -21.35 -7.19
CA PRO A 105 -4.23 -21.76 -6.61
C PRO A 105 -4.97 -20.53 -6.07
N SER A 106 -6.27 -20.46 -6.33
CA SER A 106 -7.17 -19.45 -5.79
C SER A 106 -8.44 -20.07 -5.23
N VAL A 107 -9.11 -19.33 -4.36
CA VAL A 107 -10.47 -19.63 -3.90
C VAL A 107 -11.37 -18.49 -4.34
N PHE A 108 -12.43 -18.84 -5.06
CA PHE A 108 -13.44 -17.86 -5.44
C PHE A 108 -14.24 -17.41 -4.21
N MET A 109 -14.18 -16.12 -3.90
CA MET A 109 -14.91 -15.50 -2.80
C MET A 109 -15.70 -14.29 -3.31
N LYS A 110 -17.03 -14.32 -3.14
CA LYS A 110 -17.86 -13.14 -3.42
C LYS A 110 -17.57 -12.02 -2.41
N PRO A 111 -17.73 -10.74 -2.78
CA PRO A 111 -17.51 -9.59 -1.90
C PRO A 111 -18.13 -9.74 -0.49
N LYS A 112 -19.43 -10.08 -0.42
CA LYS A 112 -20.14 -10.29 0.86
C LYS A 112 -19.56 -11.45 1.68
N ALA A 113 -19.23 -12.57 1.02
CA ALA A 113 -18.66 -13.74 1.69
C ALA A 113 -17.27 -13.45 2.28
N LEU A 114 -16.46 -12.62 1.60
CA LEU A 114 -15.17 -12.15 2.11
C LEU A 114 -15.36 -11.23 3.33
N ALA A 115 -16.27 -10.26 3.24
CA ALA A 115 -16.59 -9.37 4.36
C ALA A 115 -17.04 -10.17 5.60
N GLU A 116 -17.94 -11.14 5.44
CA GLU A 116 -18.37 -12.02 6.52
C GLU A 116 -17.23 -12.90 7.06
N ALA A 117 -16.33 -13.37 6.20
CA ALA A 117 -15.15 -14.12 6.63
C ALA A 117 -14.22 -13.27 7.50
N ALA A 118 -14.05 -11.99 7.15
CA ALA A 118 -13.29 -11.04 7.96
C ALA A 118 -13.91 -10.81 9.35
N VAL A 119 -15.24 -10.70 9.43
CA VAL A 119 -15.96 -10.64 10.72
C VAL A 119 -15.76 -11.92 11.53
N ARG A 120 -15.92 -13.10 10.93
CA ARG A 120 -15.70 -14.39 11.60
C ARG A 120 -14.26 -14.54 12.10
N ALA A 121 -13.29 -13.96 11.41
CA ALA A 121 -11.89 -13.93 11.82
C ALA A 121 -11.61 -12.92 12.96
N GLY A 122 -12.60 -12.13 13.40
CA GLY A 122 -12.42 -11.10 14.43
C GLY A 122 -11.61 -9.89 13.95
N SER A 123 -11.55 -9.66 12.64
CA SER A 123 -10.79 -8.55 12.06
C SER A 123 -11.52 -7.22 12.24
N ALA A 124 -10.76 -6.14 12.44
CA ALA A 124 -11.33 -4.78 12.46
C ALA A 124 -11.46 -4.16 11.07
N ALA A 125 -10.70 -4.70 10.10
CA ALA A 125 -10.68 -4.21 8.73
C ALA A 125 -10.45 -5.33 7.72
N VAL A 126 -10.80 -5.09 6.46
CA VAL A 126 -10.28 -5.81 5.30
C VAL A 126 -9.07 -5.05 4.77
N ALA A 127 -8.00 -5.77 4.44
CA ALA A 127 -6.78 -5.21 3.88
C ALA A 127 -6.49 -5.79 2.49
N TYR A 128 -6.39 -4.91 1.50
CA TYR A 128 -6.03 -5.27 0.13
C TYR A 128 -4.50 -5.11 -0.01
N THR A 129 -3.75 -6.20 -0.15
CA THR A 129 -2.28 -6.20 0.06
C THR A 129 -1.53 -7.36 -0.64
N TYR A 130 -0.30 -7.61 -0.20
CA TYR A 130 0.73 -8.55 -0.68
C TYR A 130 1.20 -8.34 -2.12
N ASN A 131 0.31 -8.30 -3.10
CA ASN A 131 0.64 -7.97 -4.48
C ASN A 131 0.32 -6.49 -4.76
N GLU A 132 -0.59 -6.19 -5.68
CA GLU A 132 -0.99 -4.83 -6.01
C GLU A 132 -2.52 -4.71 -6.12
N PRO A 133 -3.19 -4.01 -5.19
CA PRO A 133 -4.64 -3.81 -5.21
C PRO A 133 -5.22 -3.15 -6.46
N THR A 134 -4.46 -2.27 -7.11
CA THR A 134 -4.90 -1.58 -8.33
C THR A 134 -5.43 -2.55 -9.38
N ILE A 135 -4.76 -3.69 -9.59
CA ILE A 135 -5.11 -4.61 -10.69
C ILE A 135 -6.45 -5.34 -10.48
N PHE A 136 -6.96 -5.40 -9.25
CA PHE A 136 -8.26 -5.98 -8.91
C PHE A 136 -9.24 -4.95 -8.32
N ALA A 137 -9.15 -3.69 -8.78
CA ALA A 137 -9.93 -2.56 -8.28
C ALA A 137 -11.45 -2.82 -8.17
N GLU A 138 -12.07 -3.47 -9.17
CA GLU A 138 -13.51 -3.75 -9.16
C GLU A 138 -13.88 -4.66 -7.98
N TYR A 139 -13.10 -5.72 -7.75
CA TYR A 139 -13.32 -6.63 -6.63
C TYR A 139 -13.07 -5.95 -5.29
N MET A 140 -12.02 -5.12 -5.22
CA MET A 140 -11.71 -4.33 -4.02
C MET A 140 -12.82 -3.34 -3.68
N ILE A 141 -13.36 -2.60 -4.67
CA ILE A 141 -14.44 -1.63 -4.46
C ILE A 141 -15.71 -2.33 -3.96
N ASP A 142 -16.10 -3.43 -4.60
CA ASP A 142 -17.31 -4.16 -4.22
C ASP A 142 -17.18 -4.79 -2.83
N THR A 143 -15.99 -5.34 -2.53
CA THR A 143 -15.69 -5.90 -1.20
C THR A 143 -15.65 -4.80 -0.15
N ALA A 144 -15.13 -3.63 -0.47
CA ALA A 144 -15.08 -2.50 0.46
C ALA A 144 -16.49 -1.97 0.78
N ALA A 145 -17.34 -1.84 -0.24
CA ALA A 145 -18.76 -1.50 -0.05
C ALA A 145 -19.47 -2.52 0.86
N ALA A 146 -19.33 -3.82 0.56
CA ALA A 146 -19.92 -4.89 1.38
C ALA A 146 -19.38 -4.93 2.82
N SER A 147 -18.10 -4.64 3.01
CA SER A 147 -17.45 -4.59 4.34
C SER A 147 -18.01 -3.44 5.19
N ARG A 148 -18.28 -2.29 4.58
CA ARG A 148 -18.86 -1.13 5.28
C ARG A 148 -20.29 -1.39 5.75
N GLU A 149 -21.10 -2.10 4.97
CA GLU A 149 -22.47 -2.49 5.35
C GLU A 149 -22.52 -3.25 6.68
N ILE A 150 -21.44 -3.96 7.04
CA ILE A 150 -21.34 -4.76 8.26
C ILE A 150 -20.33 -4.18 9.28
N GLY A 151 -19.95 -2.91 9.13
CA GLY A 151 -19.15 -2.17 10.11
C GLY A 151 -17.64 -2.43 10.08
N LEU A 152 -17.12 -3.11 9.06
CA LEU A 152 -15.67 -3.28 8.85
C LEU A 152 -15.06 -2.05 8.17
N ARG A 153 -13.83 -1.73 8.55
CA ARG A 153 -13.00 -0.74 7.86
C ARG A 153 -12.28 -1.35 6.66
N ASN A 154 -11.77 -0.51 5.76
CA ASN A 154 -11.05 -0.94 4.56
C ASN A 154 -9.72 -0.21 4.44
N VAL A 155 -8.65 -0.97 4.24
CA VAL A 155 -7.30 -0.42 4.05
C VAL A 155 -6.62 -0.97 2.81
N VAL A 156 -5.88 -0.11 2.12
CA VAL A 156 -5.16 -0.45 0.90
C VAL A 156 -3.66 -0.34 1.13
N ILE A 157 -2.90 -1.32 0.67
CA ILE A 157 -1.45 -1.33 0.68
C ILE A 157 -0.99 -1.53 -0.76
N SER A 158 -0.47 -0.47 -1.36
CA SER A 158 -0.23 -0.43 -2.81
C SER A 158 1.05 0.34 -3.16
N ASN A 159 1.55 0.10 -4.37
CA ASN A 159 2.59 0.90 -5.00
C ASN A 159 2.11 2.29 -5.47
N GLY A 160 0.81 2.60 -5.37
CA GLY A 160 0.22 3.89 -5.74
C GLY A 160 0.19 4.16 -7.26
N PHE A 161 0.44 3.16 -8.10
CA PHE A 161 0.49 3.30 -9.56
C PHE A 161 -0.90 3.13 -10.19
N MET A 162 -1.82 4.02 -9.85
CA MET A 162 -3.23 4.02 -10.29
C MET A 162 -3.57 5.33 -11.00
N ASN A 163 -4.49 5.30 -11.95
CA ASN A 163 -4.95 6.53 -12.60
C ASN A 163 -5.93 7.33 -11.71
N PRO A 164 -6.08 8.65 -11.94
CA PRO A 164 -6.82 9.53 -11.04
C PRO A 164 -8.30 9.21 -10.83
N GLU A 165 -9.01 8.79 -11.88
CA GLU A 165 -10.45 8.45 -11.80
C GLU A 165 -10.68 7.16 -10.99
N PRO A 166 -10.06 6.01 -11.34
CA PRO A 166 -10.17 4.80 -10.53
C PRO A 166 -9.79 5.00 -9.06
N LEU A 167 -8.77 5.83 -8.80
CA LEU A 167 -8.34 6.15 -7.44
C LEU A 167 -9.42 6.91 -6.66
N ARG A 168 -10.10 7.88 -7.28
CA ARG A 168 -11.19 8.64 -6.62
C ARG A 168 -12.41 7.79 -6.32
N ASP A 169 -12.78 6.90 -7.23
CA ASP A 169 -13.84 5.93 -6.97
C ASP A 169 -13.50 5.05 -5.77
N LEU A 170 -12.25 4.59 -5.70
CA LEU A 170 -11.77 3.81 -4.56
C LEU A 170 -11.81 4.60 -3.25
N CYS A 171 -11.40 5.88 -3.26
CA CYS A 171 -11.44 6.76 -2.08
C CYS A 171 -12.84 6.83 -1.44
N ARG A 172 -13.92 6.68 -2.21
CA ARG A 172 -15.30 6.70 -1.67
C ARG A 172 -15.64 5.54 -0.75
N VAL A 173 -14.88 4.45 -0.80
CA VAL A 173 -15.20 3.20 -0.10
C VAL A 173 -14.10 2.70 0.85
N ILE A 174 -12.96 3.38 0.93
CA ILE A 174 -11.85 3.01 1.81
C ILE A 174 -11.67 3.99 2.97
N ASP A 175 -10.97 3.56 4.03
CA ASP A 175 -10.70 4.38 5.21
C ASP A 175 -9.22 4.80 5.30
N ALA A 176 -8.30 4.00 4.77
CA ALA A 176 -6.89 4.33 4.73
C ALA A 176 -6.16 3.74 3.52
N TYR A 177 -5.10 4.42 3.10
CA TYR A 177 -4.26 4.00 1.99
C TYR A 177 -2.79 4.19 2.35
N LYS A 178 -2.04 3.08 2.36
CA LYS A 178 -0.59 3.11 2.54
C LYS A 178 0.07 2.95 1.18
N VAL A 179 0.91 3.92 0.84
CA VAL A 179 1.67 3.93 -0.41
C VAL A 179 3.09 3.49 -0.14
N ASP A 180 3.54 2.48 -0.87
CA ASP A 180 4.96 2.17 -0.97
C ASP A 180 5.63 3.10 -1.98
N LEU A 181 6.17 4.23 -1.51
CA LEU A 181 7.02 5.11 -2.30
C LEU A 181 8.39 4.46 -2.46
N LYS A 182 8.61 3.80 -3.61
CA LYS A 182 9.71 2.84 -3.80
C LYS A 182 11.09 3.48 -3.89
N GLY A 183 11.13 4.77 -4.21
CA GLY A 183 12.31 5.61 -4.39
C GLY A 183 11.83 7.05 -4.64
N PHE A 184 12.75 7.99 -4.80
CA PHE A 184 12.40 9.38 -5.10
C PHE A 184 13.16 9.92 -6.33
N SER A 185 13.45 9.03 -7.28
CA SER A 185 13.92 9.40 -8.61
C SER A 185 13.25 8.57 -9.71
N GLU A 186 12.99 9.19 -10.87
CA GLU A 186 12.44 8.50 -12.04
C GLU A 186 13.38 7.37 -12.50
N SER A 187 14.70 7.61 -12.46
CA SER A 187 15.68 6.60 -12.87
C SER A 187 15.64 5.33 -12.01
N TYR A 188 15.33 5.44 -10.71
CA TYR A 188 15.14 4.28 -9.85
C TYR A 188 13.86 3.53 -10.22
N TYR A 189 12.78 4.26 -10.48
CA TYR A 189 11.50 3.68 -10.90
C TYR A 189 11.62 2.91 -12.22
N GLU A 190 12.27 3.49 -13.23
CA GLU A 190 12.50 2.83 -14.51
C GLU A 190 13.35 1.56 -14.35
N LYS A 191 14.46 1.65 -13.60
CA LYS A 191 15.45 0.56 -13.53
C LYS A 191 15.07 -0.57 -12.57
N PHE A 192 14.44 -0.26 -11.45
CA PHE A 192 14.25 -1.21 -10.34
C PHE A 192 12.78 -1.49 -10.00
N VAL A 193 11.86 -0.57 -10.30
CA VAL A 193 10.42 -0.77 -10.07
C VAL A 193 9.74 -1.31 -11.33
N GLY A 194 10.20 -0.90 -12.52
CA GLY A 194 9.46 -1.10 -13.75
C GLY A 194 8.18 -0.28 -13.73
N GLY A 195 8.30 1.03 -13.46
CA GLY A 195 7.20 1.98 -13.33
C GLY A 195 7.70 3.42 -13.50
N ARG A 196 6.90 4.41 -13.09
CA ARG A 196 7.26 5.85 -13.09
C ARG A 196 6.91 6.48 -11.74
N LEU A 197 7.72 7.42 -11.28
CA LEU A 197 7.54 8.09 -9.98
C LEU A 197 6.37 9.09 -10.03
N ALA A 198 6.30 9.93 -11.05
CA ALA A 198 5.31 11.00 -11.14
C ALA A 198 3.84 10.53 -10.93
N PRO A 199 3.37 9.40 -11.49
CA PRO A 199 2.03 8.92 -11.19
C PRO A 199 1.81 8.52 -9.73
N VAL A 200 2.83 8.02 -9.03
CA VAL A 200 2.73 7.67 -7.60
C VAL A 200 2.61 8.92 -6.74
N LEU A 201 3.38 9.97 -7.07
CA LEU A 201 3.27 11.27 -6.39
C LEU A 201 1.88 11.89 -6.59
N ARG A 202 1.33 11.83 -7.81
CA ARG A 202 -0.05 12.25 -8.07
C ARG A 202 -1.07 11.46 -7.25
N SER A 203 -0.89 10.15 -7.09
CA SER A 203 -1.78 9.35 -6.24
C SER A 203 -1.76 9.83 -4.79
N LEU A 204 -0.58 10.15 -4.24
CA LEU A 204 -0.45 10.69 -2.89
C LEU A 204 -1.15 12.05 -2.72
N GLU A 205 -1.01 12.95 -3.70
CA GLU A 205 -1.73 14.23 -3.72
C GLU A 205 -3.25 14.03 -3.76
N ILE A 206 -3.73 13.08 -4.57
CA ILE A 206 -5.15 12.75 -4.66
C ILE A 206 -5.66 12.19 -3.33
N LEU A 207 -4.94 11.26 -2.71
CA LEU A 207 -5.31 10.70 -1.40
C LEU A 207 -5.44 11.80 -0.34
N LYS A 208 -4.53 12.78 -0.36
CA LYS A 208 -4.61 13.97 0.50
C LYS A 208 -5.84 14.83 0.20
N GLN A 209 -6.11 15.10 -1.08
CA GLN A 209 -7.27 15.89 -1.52
C GLN A 209 -8.60 15.24 -1.12
N GLU A 210 -8.69 13.92 -1.23
CA GLU A 210 -9.87 13.13 -0.88
C GLU A 210 -9.98 12.85 0.64
N GLY A 211 -9.03 13.33 1.46
CA GLY A 211 -9.07 13.19 2.91
C GLY A 211 -8.86 11.76 3.43
N ILE A 212 -8.23 10.89 2.64
CA ILE A 212 -7.96 9.50 3.04
C ILE A 212 -6.76 9.46 3.99
N TRP A 213 -6.88 8.70 5.09
CA TRP A 213 -5.74 8.49 5.99
C TRP A 213 -4.59 7.83 5.23
N THR A 214 -3.45 8.51 5.16
CA THR A 214 -2.35 8.09 4.31
C THR A 214 -1.07 7.91 5.12
N GLU A 215 -0.40 6.78 4.90
CA GLU A 215 0.96 6.53 5.41
C GLU A 215 1.89 6.15 4.25
N ILE A 216 3.16 6.52 4.35
CA ILE A 216 4.15 6.26 3.30
C ILE A 216 5.20 5.30 3.82
N VAL A 217 5.54 4.30 3.02
CA VAL A 217 6.67 3.42 3.30
C VAL A 217 7.70 3.52 2.21
N TYR A 218 8.93 3.72 2.64
CA TYR A 218 10.12 3.79 1.82
C TYR A 218 11.05 2.63 2.20
N LEU A 219 11.15 1.62 1.33
CA LEU A 219 12.08 0.52 1.51
C LEU A 219 13.49 1.00 1.14
N VAL A 220 14.38 1.11 2.12
CA VAL A 220 15.75 1.59 1.91
C VAL A 220 16.61 0.46 1.39
N VAL A 221 16.91 0.43 0.10
CA VAL A 221 17.77 -0.55 -0.56
C VAL A 221 19.19 0.02 -0.66
N PRO A 222 20.18 -0.62 -0.01
CA PRO A 222 21.56 -0.13 0.00
C PRO A 222 22.09 0.17 -1.38
N THR A 223 22.84 1.27 -1.50
CA THR A 223 23.49 1.79 -2.73
C THR A 223 22.56 2.20 -3.87
N LEU A 224 21.25 1.95 -3.76
CA LEU A 224 20.31 2.20 -4.86
C LEU A 224 19.39 3.40 -4.60
N ASN A 225 18.85 3.54 -3.38
CA ASN A 225 17.93 4.62 -3.02
C ASN A 225 18.14 5.14 -1.58
N ASP A 226 19.33 4.90 -1.01
CA ASP A 226 19.68 5.18 0.39
C ASP A 226 20.52 6.46 0.56
N SER A 227 20.61 7.31 -0.48
CA SER A 227 21.39 8.55 -0.39
C SER A 227 20.70 9.58 0.50
N ASP A 228 21.49 10.27 1.34
CA ASP A 228 21.00 11.34 2.21
C ASP A 228 20.28 12.45 1.43
N LYS A 229 20.73 12.72 0.19
CA LYS A 229 20.13 13.73 -0.69
C LYS A 229 18.71 13.33 -1.08
N GLU A 230 18.55 12.13 -1.65
CA GLU A 230 17.25 11.64 -2.12
C GLU A 230 16.24 11.53 -0.98
N ILE A 231 16.67 11.00 0.18
CA ILE A 231 15.82 10.88 1.37
C ILE A 231 15.35 12.27 1.84
N ARG A 232 16.25 13.26 1.87
CA ARG A 232 15.91 14.63 2.29
C ARG A 232 14.94 15.30 1.31
N GLU A 233 15.14 15.10 0.00
CA GLU A 233 14.24 15.61 -1.04
C GLU A 233 12.85 15.01 -0.91
N MET A 234 12.76 13.70 -0.71
CA MET A 234 11.50 12.99 -0.45
C MET A 234 10.79 13.52 0.79
N CYS A 235 11.49 13.63 1.93
CA CYS A 235 10.90 14.12 3.16
C CYS A 235 10.40 15.57 3.04
N ARG A 236 11.13 16.44 2.33
CA ARG A 236 10.70 17.82 2.07
C ARG A 236 9.45 17.86 1.22
N TRP A 237 9.39 17.02 0.18
CA TRP A 237 8.20 16.90 -0.67
C TRP A 237 6.99 16.42 0.13
N VAL A 238 7.13 15.39 0.96
CA VAL A 238 6.04 14.90 1.83
C VAL A 238 5.54 16.02 2.74
N LEU A 239 6.45 16.73 3.43
CA LEU A 239 6.07 17.81 4.32
C LEU A 239 5.36 18.95 3.59
N HIS A 240 5.83 19.33 2.39
CA HIS A 240 5.29 20.43 1.60
C HIS A 240 3.94 20.09 0.96
N GLU A 241 3.83 18.95 0.26
CA GLU A 241 2.64 18.61 -0.52
C GLU A 241 1.55 17.92 0.32
N LEU A 242 1.94 17.09 1.30
CA LEU A 242 1.00 16.25 2.04
C LEU A 242 0.77 16.74 3.48
N GLY A 243 1.70 17.53 4.01
CA GLY A 243 1.67 18.10 5.35
C GLY A 243 2.34 17.23 6.42
N PRO A 244 2.44 17.76 7.66
CA PRO A 244 3.23 17.14 8.73
C PRO A 244 2.60 15.87 9.31
N ASP A 245 1.30 15.66 9.09
CA ASP A 245 0.56 14.57 9.74
C ASP A 245 0.77 13.21 9.08
N VAL A 246 1.38 13.14 7.89
CA VAL A 246 1.59 11.90 7.14
C VAL A 246 2.79 11.13 7.69
N PRO A 247 2.59 9.93 8.28
CA PRO A 247 3.67 9.07 8.71
C PRO A 247 4.57 8.61 7.56
N VAL A 248 5.88 8.65 7.78
CA VAL A 248 6.88 8.11 6.85
C VAL A 248 7.68 7.01 7.53
N HIS A 249 7.66 5.81 6.96
CA HIS A 249 8.40 4.66 7.47
C HIS A 249 9.58 4.33 6.57
N PHE A 250 10.79 4.36 7.14
CA PHE A 250 11.97 3.81 6.51
C PHE A 250 12.12 2.35 6.88
N SER A 251 11.84 1.47 5.93
CA SER A 251 11.82 0.02 6.17
C SER A 251 13.13 -0.64 5.74
N ARG A 252 13.58 -1.60 6.54
CA ARG A 252 14.78 -2.39 6.27
C ARG A 252 14.57 -3.34 5.08
N PHE A 253 15.41 -3.20 4.06
CA PHE A 253 15.52 -4.16 2.98
C PHE A 253 16.20 -5.45 3.46
N HIS A 254 15.68 -6.56 2.94
CA HIS A 254 16.30 -7.87 3.02
C HIS A 254 16.35 -8.45 1.60
N PRO A 255 17.44 -9.13 1.20
CA PRO A 255 17.61 -9.62 -0.17
C PRO A 255 16.50 -10.57 -0.57
N LYS A 256 15.82 -10.24 -1.68
CA LYS A 256 14.68 -10.98 -2.24
C LYS A 256 14.65 -10.85 -3.76
N TYR A 257 13.98 -11.81 -4.40
CA TYR A 257 13.71 -11.85 -5.83
C TYR A 257 14.96 -11.68 -6.70
N LYS A 258 15.13 -10.54 -7.39
CA LYS A 258 16.23 -10.28 -8.32
C LYS A 258 17.41 -9.54 -7.69
N LEU A 259 17.27 -9.04 -6.46
CA LEU A 259 18.34 -8.31 -5.74
C LEU A 259 18.95 -9.15 -4.61
N LEU A 260 19.36 -10.39 -4.93
CA LEU A 260 19.99 -11.30 -3.96
C LEU A 260 21.46 -10.95 -3.66
N ASN A 261 22.07 -10.14 -4.51
CA ASN A 261 23.48 -9.77 -4.45
C ASN A 261 23.78 -8.55 -3.54
N LEU A 262 22.75 -7.91 -2.99
CA LEU A 262 22.91 -6.79 -2.05
C LEU A 262 22.79 -7.32 -0.61
N PRO A 263 23.42 -6.68 0.39
CA PRO A 263 23.21 -7.03 1.79
C PRO A 263 21.87 -6.46 2.30
N PRO A 264 21.34 -6.96 3.44
CA PRO A 264 20.29 -6.26 4.18
C PRO A 264 20.73 -4.84 4.52
N THR A 265 19.79 -3.88 4.58
CA THR A 265 20.12 -2.50 4.96
C THR A 265 20.76 -2.47 6.34
N PRO A 266 21.92 -1.82 6.52
CA PRO A 266 22.46 -1.58 7.85
C PRO A 266 21.50 -0.73 8.67
N ILE A 267 21.33 -1.06 9.96
CA ILE A 267 20.46 -0.30 10.87
C ILE A 267 20.92 1.17 10.94
N SER A 268 22.23 1.41 10.93
CA SER A 268 22.80 2.77 10.91
C SER A 268 22.38 3.60 9.69
N THR A 269 22.07 2.96 8.55
CA THR A 269 21.55 3.66 7.36
C THR A 269 20.10 4.08 7.58
N LEU A 270 19.29 3.22 8.19
CA LEU A 270 17.93 3.56 8.59
C LEU A 270 17.91 4.67 9.65
N GLU A 271 18.77 4.61 10.66
CA GLU A 271 18.89 5.66 11.69
C GLU A 271 19.30 7.01 11.09
N LYS A 272 20.10 7.03 10.01
CA LYS A 272 20.37 8.26 9.24
C LYS A 272 19.11 8.76 8.55
N ALA A 273 18.37 7.90 7.85
CA ALA A 273 17.12 8.26 7.19
C ALA A 273 16.08 8.82 8.20
N TRP A 274 15.96 8.18 9.35
CA TRP A 274 15.11 8.61 10.46
C TRP A 274 15.47 10.00 10.97
N ARG A 275 16.77 10.27 11.19
CA ARG A 275 17.26 11.60 11.58
C ARG A 275 16.96 12.64 10.51
N ILE A 276 17.23 12.35 9.24
CA ILE A 276 16.97 13.26 8.11
C ILE A 276 15.49 13.66 8.07
N GLY A 277 14.56 12.70 8.19
CA GLY A 277 13.13 13.01 8.19
C GLY A 277 12.73 13.94 9.34
N ARG A 278 13.27 13.71 10.54
CA ARG A 278 13.01 14.55 11.72
C ARG A 278 13.63 15.94 11.58
N ASP A 279 14.86 16.04 11.05
CA ASP A 279 15.55 17.30 10.81
C ASP A 279 14.85 18.15 9.74
N VAL A 280 14.17 17.52 8.78
CA VAL A 280 13.28 18.21 7.82
C VAL A 280 12.03 18.76 8.50
N GLY A 281 11.63 18.22 9.65
CA GLY A 281 10.45 18.65 10.41
C GLY A 281 9.28 17.69 10.33
N LEU A 282 9.45 16.46 9.83
CA LEU A 282 8.40 15.45 9.90
C LEU A 282 8.28 14.94 11.35
N PRO A 283 7.11 15.08 12.00
CA PRO A 283 6.91 14.63 13.38
C PRO A 283 6.84 13.10 13.51
N TYR A 284 6.36 12.41 12.48
CA TYR A 284 6.08 10.96 12.49
C TYR A 284 6.97 10.22 11.50
N VAL A 285 8.20 9.94 11.93
CA VAL A 285 9.17 9.16 11.15
C VAL A 285 9.48 7.86 11.88
N TYR A 286 9.36 6.74 11.16
CA TYR A 286 9.44 5.40 11.73
C TYR A 286 10.55 4.56 11.10
N LEU A 287 11.06 3.61 11.89
CA LEU A 287 11.90 2.53 11.39
C LEU A 287 11.13 1.21 11.34
N GLY A 288 10.94 0.70 10.12
CA GLY A 288 10.30 -0.58 9.86
C GLY A 288 11.29 -1.74 9.81
N ASN A 289 10.86 -2.93 10.19
CA ASN A 289 11.66 -4.17 10.18
C ASN A 289 12.92 -4.13 11.07
N VAL A 290 12.88 -3.36 12.17
CA VAL A 290 13.92 -3.32 13.20
C VAL A 290 13.28 -3.53 14.59
N PRO A 291 12.89 -4.77 14.95
CA PRO A 291 12.14 -5.03 16.17
C PRO A 291 12.92 -4.60 17.42
N GLY A 292 12.23 -3.90 18.34
CA GLY A 292 12.82 -3.39 19.59
C GLY A 292 13.53 -2.03 19.46
N HIS A 293 13.67 -1.48 18.26
CA HIS A 293 14.26 -0.16 18.08
C HIS A 293 13.26 0.95 18.47
N PRO A 294 13.67 2.00 19.21
CA PRO A 294 12.79 3.09 19.62
C PRO A 294 12.10 3.85 18.47
N GLY A 295 12.72 3.85 17.30
CA GLY A 295 12.13 4.38 16.07
C GLY A 295 10.88 3.64 15.57
N GLY A 296 10.46 2.53 16.19
CA GLY A 296 9.17 1.89 15.93
C GLY A 296 8.02 2.39 16.82
N ASP A 297 8.33 3.19 17.84
CA ASP A 297 7.36 3.74 18.78
C ASP A 297 6.81 5.08 18.27
N THR A 298 5.54 5.37 18.56
CA THR A 298 4.94 6.69 18.31
C THR A 298 5.23 7.59 19.51
N ALA A 299 5.82 8.76 19.25
CA ALA A 299 6.06 9.80 20.24
C ALA A 299 5.15 11.02 20.00
N CYS A 300 4.76 11.70 21.07
CA CYS A 300 4.07 12.98 20.99
C CYS A 300 5.05 14.07 20.53
N PRO A 301 4.76 14.80 19.44
CA PRO A 301 5.66 15.84 18.95
C PRO A 301 5.77 17.02 19.92
N ALA A 302 4.72 17.34 20.69
CA ALA A 302 4.73 18.46 21.62
C ALA A 302 5.58 18.22 22.88
N CYS A 303 5.52 17.02 23.49
CA CYS A 303 6.20 16.76 24.77
C CYS A 303 7.27 15.66 24.72
N GLY A 304 7.48 15.02 23.56
CA GLY A 304 8.41 13.90 23.38
C GLY A 304 8.01 12.60 24.10
N GLY A 305 6.89 12.59 24.83
CA GLY A 305 6.40 11.41 25.53
C GLY A 305 6.00 10.29 24.59
N LYS A 306 6.37 9.06 24.90
CA LYS A 306 5.94 7.88 24.14
C LYS A 306 4.43 7.69 24.28
N VAL A 307 3.71 7.69 23.15
CA VAL A 307 2.24 7.53 23.12
C VAL A 307 1.84 6.12 22.71
N ILE A 308 2.58 5.44 21.84
CA ILE A 308 2.35 4.03 21.51
C ILE A 308 3.69 3.31 21.47
N SER A 309 3.80 2.22 22.23
CA SER A 309 4.97 1.35 22.28
C SER A 309 4.76 0.10 21.42
N ARG A 310 5.79 -0.33 20.68
CA ARG A 310 5.74 -1.52 19.82
C ARG A 310 6.99 -2.39 19.97
N ILE A 311 6.81 -3.70 19.82
CA ILE A 311 7.91 -4.65 19.59
C ILE A 311 7.49 -5.53 18.39
N GLY A 312 8.21 -5.38 17.27
CA GLY A 312 7.81 -6.00 16.01
C GLY A 312 6.42 -5.51 15.58
N TYR A 313 5.48 -6.43 15.38
CA TYR A 313 4.10 -6.11 14.99
C TYR A 313 3.12 -6.05 16.16
N ARG A 314 3.61 -6.04 17.40
CA ARG A 314 2.76 -6.03 18.60
C ARG A 314 2.83 -4.68 19.29
N VAL A 315 1.67 -4.09 19.56
CA VAL A 315 1.53 -2.96 20.48
C VAL A 315 1.70 -3.46 21.92
N THR A 316 2.61 -2.84 22.66
CA THR A 316 2.95 -3.20 24.05
C THR A 316 2.56 -2.12 25.05
N GLY A 317 2.18 -0.93 24.59
CA GLY A 317 1.72 0.15 25.45
C GLY A 317 0.93 1.19 24.67
N PHE A 318 -0.08 1.74 25.31
CA PHE A 318 -0.98 2.75 24.75
C PHE A 318 -1.17 3.86 25.79
N GLN A 319 -0.58 5.03 25.54
CA GLN A 319 -0.56 6.20 26.41
C GLN A 319 -1.28 7.38 25.73
N MET A 320 -2.48 7.09 25.24
CA MET A 320 -3.38 8.06 24.61
C MET A 320 -4.76 7.99 25.26
N LYS A 321 -5.47 9.10 25.24
CA LYS A 321 -6.90 9.18 25.52
C LYS A 321 -7.57 9.62 24.22
N GLU A 322 -8.39 8.75 23.64
CA GLU A 322 -8.93 8.94 22.29
C GLU A 322 -7.80 9.23 21.29
N ASN A 323 -7.80 10.40 20.66
CA ASN A 323 -6.77 10.85 19.72
C ASN A 323 -5.74 11.81 20.34
N ARG A 324 -5.58 11.85 21.67
CA ARG A 324 -4.71 12.79 22.38
C ARG A 324 -3.64 12.11 23.21
N CYS A 325 -2.47 12.73 23.30
CA CYS A 325 -1.40 12.33 24.21
C CYS A 325 -1.87 12.37 25.66
N ALA A 326 -1.76 11.25 26.40
CA ALA A 326 -2.21 11.19 27.79
C ALA A 326 -1.40 12.10 28.75
N ARG A 327 -0.19 12.52 28.36
CA ARG A 327 0.70 13.36 29.17
C ARG A 327 0.43 14.87 29.04
N CYS A 328 0.16 15.35 27.83
CA CYS A 328 0.08 16.79 27.55
C CYS A 328 -1.20 17.24 26.82
N GLY A 329 -2.06 16.31 26.40
CA GLY A 329 -3.33 16.63 25.73
C GLY A 329 -3.23 16.99 24.24
N ASP A 330 -2.00 17.07 23.71
CA ASP A 330 -1.76 17.33 22.29
C ASP A 330 -2.40 16.26 21.40
N GLN A 331 -2.97 16.68 20.27
CA GLN A 331 -3.67 15.79 19.37
C GLN A 331 -2.66 15.02 18.50
N ILE A 332 -2.80 13.70 18.43
CA ILE A 332 -2.01 12.84 17.58
C ILE A 332 -2.88 12.49 16.36
N PRO A 333 -2.48 12.85 15.12
CA PRO A 333 -3.26 12.60 13.92
C PRO A 333 -3.28 11.11 13.61
N GLY A 334 -4.45 10.58 13.28
CA GLY A 334 -4.63 9.16 12.99
C GLY A 334 -6.08 8.73 13.13
N VAL A 335 -6.34 7.47 12.77
CA VAL A 335 -7.60 6.78 13.00
C VAL A 335 -7.41 5.83 14.18
N TRP A 336 -7.91 6.23 15.34
CA TRP A 336 -7.69 5.55 16.62
C TRP A 336 -8.87 4.66 17.02
N ILE A 337 -8.67 3.87 18.08
CA ILE A 337 -9.65 2.93 18.65
C ILE A 337 -10.52 3.65 19.68
#